data_AF-A0A4Q6IJ68-F1
#
_entry.id   AF-A0A4Q6IJ68-F1
#
_cell.length_a   1.000
_cell.length_b   1.000
_cell.length_c   1.000
_cell.angle_alpha   90.00
_cell.angle_beta   90.00
_cell.angle_gamma   90.00
#
_symmetry.space_group_name_H-M   'P 1'
#
loop_
_entity.id
_entity.type
_entity.pdbx_description
1 polymer ?
#
loop_
_entity_poly.entity_id
_entity_poly.type
_entity_poly.pdbx_seq_one_letter_code
_entity_poly.pdbx_strand_id
1 'polypeptide(L)'
;MLRQRRRRVILRTAEGRDRHPLLAGPGERPSGGLRLHRDLLQPPATAEASGLGLPHPAGDPATTRTRTRPRGVSIECPTSRGNFQGRVVSVFAGHTRELRRSCHGATELVGTGSRPRQLVAEGAPLPGHCVLPSPLATITRTVTVAAGRFAPGHLGELTAIVPFELVDAVLSETRVVQRRLRDLPSRVGVYFLLAMCMFPEVGYRLVWAKLTAGLSGMPVVRPSTKALRDLRRRLGSAPVRALFEVLAGPLARPTMPGVRFGPYRTVSFDGCSSIKVPDSERNRGWLGRCPHGGYPQVELMTLVETGTRAVIAAVFGPTREGETSYATRLLHHLSPEMLVLWDRGFDSNDFLTAAHATGAQVLGRIRQRRRPPVLQTLADSSYLSVIGGVPVRIIEAQVSITCTDGSTFEAPTVW
;
A
#
# COMPACT_ATOMS: atom_id res chain seq x y z
N MET A 1 50.71 -21.96 42.16
CA MET A 1 50.76 -20.71 42.96
C MET A 1 50.60 -19.50 42.03
N LEU A 2 50.17 -18.36 42.59
CA LEU A 2 50.10 -17.00 42.04
C LEU A 2 49.15 -16.69 40.84
N ARG A 3 48.39 -15.61 41.04
CA ARG A 3 47.55 -14.86 40.08
C ARG A 3 48.33 -13.66 39.51
N GLN A 4 47.68 -12.94 38.57
CA GLN A 4 47.91 -11.53 38.15
C GLN A 4 48.98 -11.30 37.06
N ARG A 5 48.85 -10.31 36.16
CA ARG A 5 47.76 -9.35 35.85
C ARG A 5 47.91 -8.85 34.39
N ARG A 6 46.82 -8.36 33.79
CA ARG A 6 46.87 -7.60 32.51
C ARG A 6 47.55 -6.24 32.69
N ARG A 7 48.24 -5.74 31.65
CA ARG A 7 48.42 -4.30 31.39
C ARG A 7 48.08 -3.98 29.92
N ARG A 8 47.44 -2.83 29.71
CA ARG A 8 47.17 -2.23 28.39
C ARG A 8 48.45 -1.58 27.85
N VAL A 9 48.62 -1.58 26.54
CA VAL A 9 49.45 -0.58 25.84
C VAL A 9 48.49 0.43 25.19
N ILE A 10 48.83 1.72 25.30
CA ILE A 10 48.13 2.83 24.64
C ILE A 10 49.09 3.39 23.60
N LEU A 11 48.62 3.58 22.37
CA LEU A 11 49.27 4.46 21.39
C LEU A 11 48.23 5.44 20.85
N ARG A 12 48.58 6.72 20.86
CA ARG A 12 47.85 7.85 20.26
C ARG A 12 48.82 8.63 19.40
N THR A 13 48.41 8.96 18.18
CA THR A 13 48.56 10.23 17.42
C THR A 13 48.25 9.93 15.94
N ALA A 14 47.79 10.84 15.08
CA ALA A 14 47.69 12.30 15.22
C ALA A 14 46.33 12.83 14.69
N GLU A 15 46.04 14.08 14.97
CA GLU A 15 44.87 14.80 14.45
C GLU A 15 45.07 15.26 13.00
N GLY A 16 44.00 15.23 12.20
CA GLY A 16 43.95 15.78 10.85
C GLY A 16 42.48 15.97 10.45
N ARG A 17 42.12 17.16 9.98
CA ARG A 17 40.71 17.54 9.75
C ARG A 17 40.17 16.92 8.45
N ASP A 18 38.98 16.31 8.53
CA ASP A 18 37.83 16.75 7.75
C ASP A 18 36.55 16.03 8.22
N ARG A 19 35.60 16.79 8.80
CA ARG A 19 34.29 16.27 9.23
C ARG A 19 33.21 16.74 8.27
N HIS A 20 32.84 15.88 7.33
CA HIS A 20 31.66 16.04 6.50
C HIS A 20 30.38 15.81 7.33
N PRO A 21 29.49 16.82 7.53
CA PRO A 21 28.24 16.59 8.22
C PRO A 21 27.23 16.00 7.21
N LEU A 22 26.82 14.74 7.41
CA LEU A 22 25.55 14.10 6.97
C LEU A 22 25.55 12.55 7.07
N LEU A 23 26.58 11.92 7.62
CA LEU A 23 26.58 10.48 7.92
C LEU A 23 26.09 10.22 9.35
N ALA A 24 24.78 10.02 9.51
CA ALA A 24 24.21 9.47 10.72
C ALA A 24 24.24 7.93 10.66
N GLY A 25 25.06 7.32 11.51
CA GLY A 25 24.99 5.87 11.77
C GLY A 25 23.76 5.52 12.63
N PRO A 26 23.42 4.22 12.78
CA PRO A 26 22.32 3.78 13.63
C PRO A 26 22.69 3.99 15.11
N GLY A 27 22.19 5.08 15.70
CA GLY A 27 22.28 5.40 17.12
C GLY A 27 20.90 5.44 17.77
N GLU A 28 20.84 5.11 19.05
CA GLU A 28 19.60 4.82 19.78
C GLU A 28 18.68 6.05 19.97
N ARG A 29 17.37 5.77 20.08
CA ARG A 29 16.32 6.78 20.29
C ARG A 29 16.31 7.32 21.72
N PRO A 30 16.13 8.64 21.93
CA PRO A 30 15.34 9.15 23.05
C PRO A 30 13.86 8.99 22.74
N SER A 31 13.09 8.40 23.65
CA SER A 31 11.64 8.14 23.51
C SER A 31 10.78 9.38 23.73
N GLY A 32 10.84 10.34 22.79
CA GLY A 32 9.96 11.51 22.73
C GLY A 32 8.78 11.32 21.77
N GLY A 33 7.94 10.31 21.97
CA GLY A 33 6.85 9.99 21.05
C GLY A 33 5.73 11.03 21.03
N LEU A 34 5.45 11.61 19.85
CA LEU A 34 4.35 12.53 19.61
C LEU A 34 3.00 11.80 19.80
N ARG A 35 2.37 11.93 20.98
CA ARG A 35 1.01 11.39 21.23
C ARG A 35 -0.06 12.29 20.62
N LEU A 36 -0.16 12.28 19.28
CA LEU A 36 -1.39 12.71 18.62
C LEU A 36 -2.42 11.58 18.76
N HIS A 37 -3.58 11.88 19.37
CA HIS A 37 -4.69 10.93 19.41
C HIS A 37 -5.16 10.62 17.99
N ARG A 38 -5.08 9.34 17.61
CA ARG A 38 -5.43 8.82 16.27
C ARG A 38 -6.90 9.06 15.91
N ASP A 39 -7.71 9.39 16.91
CA ASP A 39 -9.13 9.71 16.84
C ASP A 39 -9.43 11.02 16.10
N LEU A 40 -8.45 11.93 15.99
CA LEU A 40 -8.58 13.22 15.28
C LEU A 40 -8.38 13.13 13.75
N LEU A 41 -8.07 11.94 13.21
CA LEU A 41 -7.87 11.70 11.78
C LEU A 41 -9.04 10.94 11.11
N GLN A 42 -10.20 10.86 11.77
CA GLN A 42 -11.40 10.33 11.12
C GLN A 42 -12.03 11.40 10.22
N PRO A 43 -12.19 11.17 8.89
CA PRO A 43 -13.03 12.03 8.08
C PRO A 43 -14.49 11.92 8.57
N PRO A 44 -15.26 13.02 8.53
CA PRO A 44 -16.69 12.96 8.83
C PRO A 44 -17.39 11.99 7.87
N ALA A 45 -18.48 11.37 8.33
CA ALA A 45 -19.25 10.46 7.50
C ALA A 45 -19.77 11.21 6.26
N THR A 46 -19.37 10.76 5.07
CA THR A 46 -19.92 11.27 3.81
C THR A 46 -21.41 10.94 3.75
N ALA A 47 -22.25 11.98 3.75
CA ALA A 47 -23.65 11.85 3.41
C ALA A 47 -23.80 11.21 2.01
N GLU A 48 -24.88 10.47 1.81
CA GLU A 48 -25.14 9.70 0.60
C GLU A 48 -25.20 10.60 -0.64
N ALA A 49 -24.19 10.47 -1.51
CA ALA A 49 -24.22 11.09 -2.84
C ALA A 49 -24.91 10.13 -3.82
N SER A 50 -26.22 10.30 -4.00
CA SER A 50 -27.01 9.61 -5.02
C SER A 50 -26.36 9.73 -6.40
N GLY A 51 -26.30 8.60 -7.13
CA GLY A 51 -25.46 8.47 -8.31
C GLY A 51 -25.92 9.30 -9.51
N LEU A 52 -24.93 9.84 -10.24
CA LEU A 52 -25.05 10.30 -11.63
C LEU A 52 -23.73 9.98 -12.34
N GLY A 53 -23.78 9.16 -13.39
CA GLY A 53 -22.60 8.76 -14.16
C GLY A 53 -22.14 9.85 -15.12
N LEU A 54 -20.82 10.01 -15.28
CA LEU A 54 -20.24 10.87 -16.30
C LEU A 54 -19.99 10.09 -17.60
N PRO A 55 -20.27 10.65 -18.79
CA PRO A 55 -20.07 9.97 -20.06
C PRO A 55 -18.58 9.89 -20.44
N HIS A 56 -18.19 8.77 -21.05
CA HIS A 56 -16.86 8.56 -21.60
C HIS A 56 -16.76 9.20 -23.01
N PRO A 57 -15.72 9.99 -23.34
CA PRO A 57 -15.52 10.44 -24.72
C PRO A 57 -15.10 9.26 -25.61
N ALA A 58 -15.65 9.22 -26.83
CA ALA A 58 -15.33 8.21 -27.84
C ALA A 58 -13.87 8.34 -28.31
N GLY A 59 -13.19 7.21 -28.50
CA GLY A 59 -11.85 7.13 -29.08
C GLY A 59 -11.88 6.60 -30.51
N ASP A 60 -11.06 7.18 -31.38
CA ASP A 60 -10.94 6.77 -32.79
C ASP A 60 -10.38 5.34 -32.97
N PRO A 61 -10.76 4.62 -34.03
CA PRO A 61 -10.39 3.22 -34.22
C PRO A 61 -9.14 3.02 -35.10
N ALA A 62 -8.00 2.62 -34.52
CA ALA A 62 -6.96 1.90 -35.26
C ALA A 62 -5.99 1.09 -34.37
N THR A 63 -5.61 -0.10 -34.86
CA THR A 63 -4.54 -1.02 -34.40
C THR A 63 -4.88 -2.04 -33.29
N THR A 64 -5.51 -3.13 -33.71
CA THR A 64 -5.76 -4.34 -32.93
C THR A 64 -4.45 -5.05 -32.55
N ARG A 65 -4.05 -4.99 -31.27
CA ARG A 65 -3.17 -6.00 -30.66
C ARG A 65 -3.94 -6.69 -29.53
N THR A 66 -4.30 -7.94 -29.75
CA THR A 66 -5.00 -8.82 -28.81
C THR A 66 -4.20 -8.99 -27.52
N ARG A 67 -4.56 -8.21 -26.50
CA ARG A 67 -4.20 -8.47 -25.10
C ARG A 67 -5.41 -9.09 -24.41
N THR A 68 -5.45 -10.41 -24.35
CA THR A 68 -6.36 -11.15 -23.48
C THR A 68 -6.20 -10.66 -22.04
N ARG A 69 -7.31 -10.20 -21.45
CA ARG A 69 -7.40 -9.90 -20.02
C ARG A 69 -8.16 -11.07 -19.37
N PRO A 70 -7.68 -11.67 -18.27
CA PRO A 70 -8.39 -12.76 -17.63
C PRO A 70 -9.75 -12.28 -17.09
N ARG A 71 -10.78 -13.12 -17.21
CA ARG A 71 -12.15 -12.80 -16.73
C ARG A 71 -12.38 -13.22 -15.27
N GLY A 72 -11.51 -14.05 -14.73
CA GLY A 72 -11.50 -14.49 -13.34
C GLY A 72 -10.30 -15.40 -13.07
N VAL A 73 -10.04 -15.66 -11.80
CA VAL A 73 -9.12 -16.71 -11.34
C VAL A 73 -9.95 -17.66 -10.50
N SER A 74 -10.14 -18.90 -10.97
CA SER A 74 -10.74 -19.98 -10.21
C SER A 74 -9.62 -20.77 -9.52
N ILE A 75 -9.77 -20.98 -8.22
CA ILE A 75 -8.91 -21.87 -7.44
C ILE A 75 -9.77 -23.07 -7.10
N GLU A 76 -9.55 -24.17 -7.81
CA GLU A 76 -10.21 -25.43 -7.51
C GLU A 76 -9.30 -26.27 -6.60
N CYS A 77 -9.78 -26.50 -5.38
CA CYS A 77 -9.23 -27.52 -4.50
C CYS A 77 -9.91 -28.85 -4.86
N PRO A 78 -9.17 -29.93 -5.18
CA PRO A 78 -9.78 -31.19 -5.59
C PRO A 78 -10.73 -31.77 -4.52
N THR A 79 -12.03 -31.68 -4.79
CA THR A 79 -13.15 -32.22 -3.98
C THR A 79 -13.17 -31.84 -2.50
N SER A 80 -13.94 -30.81 -2.17
CA SER A 80 -14.74 -30.83 -0.93
C SER A 80 -16.22 -30.57 -1.25
N ARG A 81 -17.05 -31.63 -1.19
CA ARG A 81 -18.51 -31.48 -1.09
C ARG A 81 -18.83 -31.07 0.36
N GLY A 82 -18.61 -29.82 0.70
CA GLY A 82 -18.85 -29.31 2.04
C GLY A 82 -18.85 -27.78 2.08
N ASN A 83 -19.94 -27.19 2.59
CA ASN A 83 -20.00 -25.76 2.86
C ASN A 83 -18.89 -25.38 3.85
N PHE A 84 -18.18 -24.28 3.57
CA PHE A 84 -17.08 -23.78 4.40
C PHE A 84 -17.59 -23.12 5.70
N GLN A 85 -18.18 -23.92 6.59
CA GLN A 85 -18.43 -23.53 7.98
C GLN A 85 -17.16 -23.77 8.81
N GLY A 86 -16.29 -22.76 8.85
CA GLY A 86 -15.07 -22.78 9.64
C GLY A 86 -15.35 -22.84 11.15
N ARG A 87 -15.51 -24.06 11.69
CA ARG A 87 -15.32 -24.31 13.12
C ARG A 87 -13.83 -24.21 13.44
N VAL A 88 -13.46 -23.22 14.24
CA VAL A 88 -12.14 -23.19 14.89
C VAL A 88 -12.10 -24.33 15.90
N VAL A 89 -11.40 -25.41 15.57
CA VAL A 89 -11.06 -26.47 16.53
C VAL A 89 -9.85 -25.99 17.32
N SER A 90 -10.11 -25.31 18.42
CA SER A 90 -9.08 -25.04 19.43
C SER A 90 -8.72 -26.35 20.12
N VAL A 91 -7.62 -26.99 19.70
CA VAL A 91 -7.05 -28.14 20.42
C VAL A 91 -6.33 -27.61 21.66
N PHE A 92 -7.10 -27.33 22.70
CA PHE A 92 -6.57 -27.35 24.07
C PHE A 92 -6.65 -28.79 24.59
N ALA A 93 -5.64 -29.19 25.36
CA ALA A 93 -5.56 -30.53 25.93
C ALA A 93 -6.68 -30.76 26.96
N GLY A 94 -7.53 -31.76 26.70
CA GLY A 94 -8.39 -32.38 27.71
C GLY A 94 -9.90 -32.09 27.62
N HIS A 95 -10.65 -33.20 27.54
CA HIS A 95 -12.06 -33.36 27.92
C HIS A 95 -13.16 -32.74 27.02
N THR A 96 -14.01 -33.64 26.52
CA THR A 96 -15.21 -33.37 25.74
C THR A 96 -16.47 -33.28 26.62
N ARG A 97 -17.40 -32.38 26.27
CA ARG A 97 -18.84 -32.50 26.58
C ARG A 97 -19.67 -31.96 25.43
N GLU A 98 -20.67 -32.73 25.00
CA GLU A 98 -21.64 -32.33 23.98
C GLU A 98 -22.81 -31.53 24.58
N LEU A 99 -23.42 -30.68 23.75
CA LEU A 99 -24.80 -30.21 23.92
C LEU A 99 -25.41 -29.93 22.55
N ARG A 100 -26.47 -30.67 22.19
CA ARG A 100 -27.24 -30.50 20.94
C ARG A 100 -28.38 -29.50 21.13
N ARG A 101 -28.67 -28.68 20.11
CA ARG A 101 -30.03 -28.22 19.78
C ARG A 101 -30.22 -28.20 18.25
N SER A 102 -31.47 -28.41 17.82
CA SER A 102 -31.91 -28.56 16.43
C SER A 102 -33.12 -27.65 16.18
N CYS A 103 -33.25 -27.10 14.97
CA CYS A 103 -34.49 -26.55 14.39
C CYS A 103 -34.51 -26.80 12.87
N HIS A 104 -35.72 -26.90 12.28
CA HIS A 104 -35.99 -27.39 10.91
C HIS A 104 -36.81 -26.39 10.06
N GLY A 105 -36.81 -26.59 8.73
CA GLY A 105 -37.88 -26.21 7.77
C GLY A 105 -37.71 -24.88 7.02
N ALA A 106 -38.29 -24.66 5.82
CA ALA A 106 -38.94 -25.56 4.83
C ALA A 106 -39.15 -24.82 3.46
N THR A 107 -39.65 -25.51 2.42
CA THR A 107 -39.95 -25.04 1.03
C THR A 107 -41.45 -24.64 0.81
N GLU A 108 -42.08 -24.36 -0.36
CA GLU A 108 -41.79 -24.52 -1.83
C GLU A 108 -42.67 -23.59 -2.75
N LEU A 109 -42.64 -23.81 -4.09
CA LEU A 109 -43.49 -23.25 -5.20
C LEU A 109 -43.24 -21.76 -5.60
N VAL A 110 -43.43 -21.24 -6.85
CA VAL A 110 -44.04 -21.60 -8.17
C VAL A 110 -45.42 -20.95 -8.49
N GLY A 111 -45.52 -20.29 -9.67
CA GLY A 111 -46.78 -19.79 -10.30
C GLY A 111 -46.55 -19.12 -11.68
N THR A 112 -47.48 -19.28 -12.65
CA THR A 112 -47.24 -19.06 -14.11
C THR A 112 -48.40 -18.43 -14.91
N GLY A 113 -48.11 -17.72 -16.01
CA GLY A 113 -49.05 -17.33 -17.10
C GLY A 113 -49.75 -15.95 -16.91
N SER A 114 -50.24 -15.22 -17.94
CA SER A 114 -50.36 -15.45 -19.40
C SER A 114 -50.56 -14.11 -20.19
N ARG A 115 -50.70 -14.18 -21.52
CA ARG A 115 -50.96 -13.10 -22.54
C ARG A 115 -51.88 -13.69 -23.65
N PRO A 116 -52.38 -12.98 -24.69
CA PRO A 116 -52.45 -11.53 -24.99
C PRO A 116 -53.87 -11.02 -25.42
N ARG A 117 -54.02 -9.75 -25.82
CA ARG A 117 -54.92 -9.32 -26.92
C ARG A 117 -54.50 -7.95 -27.49
N GLN A 118 -54.82 -7.72 -28.75
CA GLN A 118 -54.39 -6.57 -29.58
C GLN A 118 -55.62 -5.88 -30.19
N LEU A 119 -55.62 -4.55 -30.24
CA LEU A 119 -56.60 -3.74 -30.97
C LEU A 119 -55.91 -2.44 -31.41
N VAL A 120 -56.18 -2.00 -32.64
CA VAL A 120 -55.58 -0.83 -33.28
C VAL A 120 -56.65 0.24 -33.47
N ALA A 121 -56.32 1.50 -33.15
CA ALA A 121 -57.00 2.69 -33.64
C ALA A 121 -56.01 3.86 -33.70
N GLU A 122 -56.21 4.75 -34.66
CA GLU A 122 -55.28 5.77 -35.12
C GLU A 122 -55.70 7.17 -34.65
N GLY A 123 -54.77 8.09 -34.34
CA GLY A 123 -55.13 9.48 -34.04
C GLY A 123 -54.05 10.42 -33.47
N ALA A 124 -53.86 11.53 -34.19
CA ALA A 124 -53.31 12.84 -33.76
C ALA A 124 -51.77 12.98 -33.50
N PRO A 125 -51.19 14.19 -33.75
CA PRO A 125 -49.75 14.37 -33.95
C PRO A 125 -48.93 14.64 -32.67
N LEU A 126 -47.63 14.35 -32.77
CA LEU A 126 -46.66 14.54 -31.69
C LEU A 126 -46.40 16.04 -31.39
N PRO A 127 -46.41 16.48 -30.11
CA PRO A 127 -45.93 17.81 -29.74
C PRO A 127 -44.40 17.87 -29.89
N GLY A 128 -43.91 18.94 -30.52
CA GLY A 128 -42.49 19.10 -30.82
C GLY A 128 -41.61 19.08 -29.57
N HIS A 129 -40.58 18.21 -29.57
CA HIS A 129 -39.59 18.15 -28.52
C HIS A 129 -38.79 19.45 -28.45
N CYS A 130 -39.12 20.31 -27.48
CA CYS A 130 -38.25 21.41 -27.09
C CYS A 130 -36.95 20.82 -26.52
N VAL A 131 -35.87 20.86 -27.31
CA VAL A 131 -34.52 20.57 -26.82
C VAL A 131 -34.13 21.72 -25.89
N LEU A 132 -34.41 21.56 -24.60
CA LEU A 132 -33.87 22.44 -23.57
C LEU A 132 -32.33 22.37 -23.63
N PRO A 133 -31.63 23.52 -23.57
CA PRO A 133 -30.17 23.50 -23.52
C PRO A 133 -29.72 22.70 -22.29
N SER A 134 -28.66 21.90 -22.45
CA SER A 134 -28.08 21.14 -21.34
C SER A 134 -27.74 22.07 -20.17
N PRO A 135 -28.14 21.75 -18.93
CA PRO A 135 -27.91 22.64 -17.81
C PRO A 135 -26.42 22.82 -17.57
N LEU A 136 -25.94 24.06 -17.73
CA LEU A 136 -24.59 24.47 -17.37
C LEU A 136 -24.45 24.47 -15.84
N ALA A 137 -24.15 23.30 -15.29
CA ALA A 137 -23.90 23.12 -13.87
C ALA A 137 -22.53 23.73 -13.48
N THR A 138 -22.56 24.99 -13.03
CA THR A 138 -21.37 25.65 -12.45
C THR A 138 -21.13 25.12 -11.04
N ILE A 139 -20.12 24.26 -10.87
CA ILE A 139 -19.66 23.80 -9.55
C ILE A 139 -18.74 24.86 -8.94
N THR A 140 -19.31 25.76 -8.12
CA THR A 140 -18.53 26.73 -7.34
C THR A 140 -17.81 26.01 -6.20
N ARG A 141 -16.48 25.88 -6.30
CA ARG A 141 -15.63 25.37 -5.20
C ARG A 141 -14.99 26.52 -4.44
N THR A 142 -15.44 26.74 -3.21
CA THR A 142 -14.74 27.59 -2.24
C THR A 142 -13.55 26.82 -1.68
N VAL A 143 -12.34 27.37 -1.80
CA VAL A 143 -11.10 26.74 -1.31
C VAL A 143 -10.48 27.61 -0.22
N THR A 144 -10.48 27.13 1.01
CA THR A 144 -9.81 27.81 2.13
C THR A 144 -8.30 27.54 2.05
N VAL A 145 -7.51 28.60 1.97
CA VAL A 145 -6.04 28.52 1.86
C VAL A 145 -5.35 29.36 2.93
N ALA A 146 -4.13 28.99 3.28
CA ALA A 146 -3.32 29.77 4.23
C ALA A 146 -2.97 31.15 3.66
N ALA A 147 -2.87 32.17 4.52
CA ALA A 147 -2.63 33.54 4.08
C ALA A 147 -1.20 33.78 3.52
N GLY A 148 -1.09 34.76 2.61
CA GLY A 148 0.18 35.31 2.15
C GLY A 148 1.14 34.27 1.55
N ARG A 149 2.37 34.20 2.06
CA ARG A 149 3.44 33.32 1.53
C ARG A 149 3.16 31.83 1.72
N PHE A 150 2.13 31.45 2.48
CA PHE A 150 1.71 30.06 2.67
C PHE A 150 0.56 29.61 1.75
N ALA A 151 -0.06 30.52 0.98
CA ALA A 151 -1.17 30.18 0.07
C ALA A 151 -0.85 29.04 -0.93
N PRO A 152 0.38 28.91 -1.47
CA PRO A 152 0.80 27.75 -2.28
C PRO A 152 0.97 26.43 -1.50
N GLY A 153 0.10 26.14 -0.53
CA GLY A 153 0.16 24.94 0.32
C GLY A 153 -1.03 23.99 0.16
N HIS A 154 -2.05 24.32 -0.61
CA HIS A 154 -3.28 23.51 -0.70
C HIS A 154 -3.23 22.50 -1.85
N LEU A 155 -3.55 21.22 -1.58
CA LEU A 155 -3.59 20.12 -2.56
C LEU A 155 -4.98 19.45 -2.66
N GLY A 156 -6.05 20.24 -2.49
CA GLY A 156 -7.40 19.68 -2.46
C GLY A 156 -7.59 18.79 -1.23
N GLU A 157 -8.34 17.70 -1.40
CA GLU A 157 -8.59 16.68 -0.36
C GLU A 157 -7.32 16.10 0.28
N LEU A 158 -6.17 16.12 -0.43
CA LEU A 158 -4.92 15.66 0.16
C LEU A 158 -4.48 16.52 1.36
N THR A 159 -4.93 17.78 1.42
CA THR A 159 -4.71 18.68 2.58
C THR A 159 -5.52 18.25 3.81
N ALA A 160 -6.61 17.47 3.65
CA ALA A 160 -7.35 16.91 4.77
C ALA A 160 -6.63 15.71 5.39
N ILE A 161 -5.89 14.94 4.57
CA ILE A 161 -5.03 13.83 5.03
C ILE A 161 -3.69 14.36 5.56
N VAL A 162 -3.18 15.43 4.95
CA VAL A 162 -1.92 16.10 5.29
C VAL A 162 -2.20 17.56 5.70
N PRO A 163 -2.78 17.80 6.88
CA PRO A 163 -3.12 19.14 7.35
C PRO A 163 -1.88 19.98 7.66
N PHE A 164 -2.05 21.31 7.68
CA PHE A 164 -0.94 22.25 7.85
C PHE A 164 -0.21 22.06 9.18
N GLU A 165 -0.96 21.74 10.22
CA GLU A 165 -0.53 21.52 11.59
C GLU A 165 0.39 20.29 11.69
N LEU A 166 0.05 19.22 10.97
CA LEU A 166 0.89 18.02 10.85
C LEU A 166 2.21 18.34 10.14
N VAL A 167 2.16 19.07 9.02
CA VAL A 167 3.36 19.48 8.28
C VAL A 167 4.26 20.40 9.12
N ASP A 168 3.68 21.32 9.89
CA ASP A 168 4.44 22.20 10.79
C ASP A 168 5.08 21.45 11.95
N ALA A 169 4.36 20.50 12.58
CA ALA A 169 4.90 19.65 13.64
C ALA A 169 6.11 18.86 13.12
N VAL A 170 5.95 18.18 11.98
CA VAL A 170 7.01 17.42 11.29
C VAL A 170 8.21 18.31 10.93
N LEU A 171 7.99 19.50 10.39
CA LEU A 171 9.07 20.45 10.05
C LEU A 171 9.80 20.98 11.29
N SER A 172 9.08 21.15 12.40
CA SER A 172 9.64 21.61 13.68
C SER A 172 10.50 20.53 14.33
N GLU A 173 9.98 19.31 14.42
CA GLU A 173 10.71 18.13 14.96
C GLU A 173 11.99 17.86 14.17
N THR A 174 11.90 17.87 12.83
CA THR A 174 13.06 17.67 11.94
C THR A 174 13.97 18.89 11.82
N ARG A 175 13.60 20.02 12.43
CA ARG A 175 14.35 21.31 12.44
C ARG A 175 14.57 21.91 11.04
N VAL A 176 13.61 21.69 10.14
CA VAL A 176 13.64 22.13 8.72
C VAL A 176 12.82 23.42 8.48
N VAL A 177 12.22 24.00 9.52
CA VAL A 177 11.58 25.33 9.48
C VAL A 177 12.59 26.41 9.05
N GLN A 178 12.17 27.30 8.15
CA GLN A 178 13.00 28.42 7.68
C GLN A 178 13.33 29.43 8.81
N ARG A 179 14.60 29.84 8.92
CA ARG A 179 15.04 30.89 9.88
C ARG A 179 14.50 32.28 9.58
N ARG A 180 14.14 32.56 8.32
CA ARG A 180 13.49 33.80 7.88
C ARG A 180 12.40 33.45 6.88
N LEU A 181 11.21 34.02 7.04
CA LEU A 181 10.13 33.84 6.08
C LEU A 181 10.48 34.55 4.77
N ARG A 182 10.36 33.83 3.65
CA ARG A 182 10.60 34.30 2.28
C ARG A 182 9.54 33.66 1.36
N ASP A 183 9.67 33.86 0.05
CA ASP A 183 8.75 33.40 -0.99
C ASP A 183 8.49 31.89 -1.03
N LEU A 184 9.40 31.08 -0.51
CA LEU A 184 9.28 29.62 -0.46
C LEU A 184 9.47 29.10 0.97
N PRO A 185 8.43 29.14 1.82
CA PRO A 185 8.44 28.50 3.14
C PRO A 185 8.62 26.98 3.04
N SER A 186 9.14 26.35 4.08
CA SER A 186 9.33 24.90 4.10
C SER A 186 8.00 24.13 4.05
N ARG A 187 6.92 24.64 4.65
CA ARG A 187 5.55 24.06 4.58
C ARG A 187 5.08 23.92 3.12
N VAL A 188 5.09 25.03 2.38
CA VAL A 188 4.82 25.09 0.94
C VAL A 188 5.72 24.12 0.15
N GLY A 189 6.98 24.00 0.56
CA GLY A 189 7.90 23.04 -0.04
C GLY A 189 7.49 21.57 0.14
N VAL A 190 6.91 21.18 1.28
CA VAL A 190 6.40 19.81 1.48
C VAL A 190 5.25 19.52 0.51
N TYR A 191 4.28 20.42 0.40
CA TYR A 191 3.20 20.27 -0.59
C TYR A 191 3.72 20.31 -2.04
N PHE A 192 4.74 21.11 -2.34
CA PHE A 192 5.39 21.06 -3.65
C PHE A 192 6.04 19.69 -3.95
N LEU A 193 6.60 19.00 -2.95
CA LEU A 193 7.11 17.63 -3.13
C LEU A 193 5.99 16.61 -3.35
N LEU A 194 4.88 16.71 -2.61
CA LEU A 194 3.70 15.88 -2.83
C LEU A 194 3.11 16.11 -4.24
N ALA A 195 3.03 17.37 -4.68
CA ALA A 195 2.61 17.72 -6.03
C ALA A 195 3.54 17.14 -7.11
N MET A 196 4.86 17.09 -6.88
CA MET A 196 5.80 16.42 -7.78
C MET A 196 5.55 14.91 -7.89
N CYS A 197 5.05 14.26 -6.84
CA CYS A 197 4.67 12.84 -6.88
C CYS A 197 3.33 12.60 -7.58
N MET A 198 2.41 13.58 -7.56
CA MET A 198 1.13 13.53 -8.29
C MET A 198 1.27 13.85 -9.79
N PHE A 199 2.27 14.64 -10.17
CA PHE A 199 2.54 15.05 -11.56
C PHE A 199 3.99 14.73 -11.98
N PRO A 200 4.42 13.45 -11.94
CA PRO A 200 5.79 13.05 -12.25
C PRO A 200 6.20 13.35 -13.70
N GLU A 201 5.24 13.55 -14.60
CA GLU A 201 5.43 13.81 -16.02
C GLU A 201 5.79 15.26 -16.37
N VAL A 202 5.72 16.22 -15.43
CA VAL A 202 5.96 17.64 -15.71
C VAL A 202 7.11 18.27 -14.91
N GLY A 203 7.76 19.26 -15.52
CA GLY A 203 8.85 20.01 -14.87
C GLY A 203 8.38 20.90 -13.71
N TYR A 204 9.30 21.27 -12.80
CA TYR A 204 9.01 21.99 -11.55
C TYR A 204 8.14 23.24 -11.69
N ARG A 205 8.28 24.02 -12.77
CA ARG A 205 7.45 25.22 -13.00
C ARG A 205 5.99 24.87 -13.32
N LEU A 206 5.74 23.74 -13.99
CA LEU A 206 4.39 23.23 -14.27
C LEU A 206 3.78 22.58 -13.03
N VAL A 207 4.56 21.86 -12.21
CA VAL A 207 4.11 21.39 -10.89
C VAL A 207 3.68 22.57 -10.02
N TRP A 208 4.49 23.64 -9.97
CA TRP A 208 4.14 24.86 -9.24
C TRP A 208 2.88 25.52 -9.81
N ALA A 209 2.78 25.66 -11.13
CA ALA A 209 1.58 26.22 -11.77
C ALA A 209 0.31 25.43 -11.44
N LYS A 210 0.38 24.08 -11.42
CA LYS A 210 -0.73 23.20 -11.00
C LYS A 210 -1.08 23.42 -9.52
N LEU A 211 -0.09 23.43 -8.62
CA LEU A 211 -0.25 23.70 -7.19
C LEU A 211 -0.92 25.05 -6.90
N THR A 212 -0.66 26.07 -7.74
CA THR A 212 -1.19 27.43 -7.56
C THR A 212 -2.38 27.77 -8.47
N ALA A 213 -2.89 26.83 -9.26
CA ALA A 213 -3.90 27.10 -10.28
C ALA A 213 -5.22 27.65 -9.71
N GLY A 214 -5.61 27.18 -8.51
CA GLY A 214 -6.80 27.64 -7.80
C GLY A 214 -6.64 28.94 -7.02
N LEU A 215 -5.50 29.63 -7.12
CA LEU A 215 -5.19 30.87 -6.39
C LEU A 215 -5.33 32.13 -7.27
N SER A 216 -6.26 32.11 -8.24
CA SER A 216 -6.53 33.26 -9.10
C SER A 216 -6.94 34.49 -8.27
N GLY A 217 -6.46 35.67 -8.68
CA GLY A 217 -6.65 36.91 -7.92
C GLY A 217 -5.72 37.11 -6.73
N MET A 218 -5.00 36.09 -6.25
CA MET A 218 -4.00 36.24 -5.18
C MET A 218 -2.60 36.56 -5.74
N PRO A 219 -1.79 37.40 -5.05
CA PRO A 219 -0.40 37.68 -5.45
C PRO A 219 0.52 36.48 -5.14
N VAL A 220 0.54 35.50 -6.04
CA VAL A 220 1.38 34.30 -5.93
C VAL A 220 2.73 34.50 -6.59
N VAL A 221 3.80 34.13 -5.89
CA VAL A 221 5.16 34.19 -6.43
C VAL A 221 5.37 33.24 -7.61
N ARG A 222 6.21 33.65 -8.56
CA ARG A 222 6.65 32.86 -9.73
C ARG A 222 8.11 32.40 -9.54
N PRO A 223 8.38 31.34 -8.77
CA PRO A 223 9.74 30.91 -8.47
C PRO A 223 10.43 30.32 -9.72
N SER A 224 11.74 30.52 -9.81
CA SER A 224 12.54 29.88 -10.84
C SER A 224 12.73 28.38 -10.57
N THR A 225 13.03 27.60 -11.62
CA THR A 225 13.39 26.18 -11.49
C THR A 225 14.55 25.96 -10.51
N LYS A 226 15.51 26.89 -10.46
CA LYS A 226 16.60 26.92 -9.47
C LYS A 226 16.05 27.05 -8.05
N ALA A 227 15.17 28.02 -7.78
CA ALA A 227 14.60 28.23 -6.46
C ALA A 227 13.80 27.01 -5.95
N LEU A 228 13.02 26.36 -6.82
CA LEU A 228 12.27 25.13 -6.48
C LEU A 228 13.19 23.92 -6.22
N ARG A 229 14.26 23.76 -7.01
CA ARG A 229 15.29 22.74 -6.77
C ARG A 229 16.01 22.96 -5.45
N ASP A 230 16.35 24.21 -5.15
CA ASP A 230 17.10 24.58 -3.96
C ASP A 230 16.20 24.52 -2.70
N LEU A 231 14.89 24.74 -2.84
CA LEU A 231 13.86 24.41 -1.83
C LEU A 231 13.84 22.91 -1.51
N ARG A 232 13.76 22.04 -2.52
CA ARG A 232 13.82 20.57 -2.32
C ARG A 232 15.12 20.14 -1.63
N ARG A 233 16.26 20.73 -2.03
CA ARG A 233 17.56 20.47 -1.38
C ARG A 233 17.58 20.91 0.09
N ARG A 234 16.95 22.04 0.42
CA ARG A 234 16.86 22.56 1.79
C ARG A 234 15.96 21.71 2.69
N LEU A 235 14.91 21.09 2.14
CA LEU A 235 14.03 20.19 2.89
C LEU A 235 14.70 18.88 3.27
N GLY A 236 15.43 18.27 2.33
CA GLY A 236 15.98 16.93 2.52
C GLY A 236 14.88 15.85 2.63
N SER A 237 15.27 14.67 3.13
CA SER A 237 14.37 13.52 3.29
C SER A 237 13.72 13.42 4.67
N ALA A 238 14.29 14.06 5.72
CA ALA A 238 13.82 13.89 7.10
C ALA A 238 12.34 14.29 7.30
N PRO A 239 11.82 15.43 6.79
CA PRO A 239 10.41 15.76 6.93
C PRO A 239 9.50 14.77 6.20
N VAL A 240 9.88 14.33 5.00
CA VAL A 240 9.09 13.38 4.20
C VAL A 240 9.04 12.01 4.89
N ARG A 241 10.15 11.58 5.50
CA ARG A 241 10.21 10.36 6.30
C ARG A 241 9.32 10.44 7.54
N ALA A 242 9.43 11.51 8.34
CA ALA A 242 8.61 11.67 9.54
C ALA A 242 7.11 11.79 9.19
N LEU A 243 6.76 12.51 8.12
CA LEU A 243 5.39 12.55 7.61
C LEU A 243 4.88 11.16 7.19
N PHE A 244 5.70 10.36 6.49
CA PHE A 244 5.36 8.98 6.17
C PHE A 244 5.18 8.14 7.45
N GLU A 245 6.08 8.23 8.43
CA GLU A 245 6.01 7.46 9.68
C GLU A 245 4.77 7.81 10.53
N VAL A 246 4.19 9.03 10.41
CA VAL A 246 2.92 9.40 11.04
C VAL A 246 1.69 8.91 10.27
N LEU A 247 1.74 8.91 8.93
CA LEU A 247 0.62 8.53 8.07
C LEU A 247 0.53 7.02 7.80
N ALA A 248 1.66 6.31 7.88
CA ALA A 248 1.74 4.88 7.59
C ALA A 248 1.06 4.04 8.68
N GLY A 249 0.34 3.01 8.24
CA GLY A 249 -0.36 2.09 9.13
C GLY A 249 -1.62 1.49 8.50
N PRO A 250 -2.27 0.54 9.19
CA PRO A 250 -3.54 0.00 8.74
C PRO A 250 -4.64 1.06 8.71
N LEU A 251 -5.45 1.05 7.66
CA LEU A 251 -6.61 1.95 7.50
C LEU A 251 -7.95 1.22 7.58
N ALA A 252 -7.96 -0.10 7.37
CA ALA A 252 -9.21 -0.85 7.36
C ALA A 252 -9.87 -0.88 8.75
N ARG A 253 -11.15 -0.50 8.78
CA ARG A 253 -12.03 -0.69 9.93
C ARG A 253 -12.41 -2.17 10.03
N PRO A 254 -12.56 -2.76 11.23
CA PRO A 254 -12.92 -4.17 11.40
C PRO A 254 -14.22 -4.61 10.68
N THR A 255 -15.11 -3.66 10.41
CA THR A 255 -16.41 -3.84 9.73
C THR A 255 -16.37 -3.63 8.22
N MET A 256 -15.23 -3.23 7.64
CA MET A 256 -15.13 -2.98 6.20
C MET A 256 -15.07 -4.32 5.44
N PRO A 257 -15.94 -4.56 4.44
CA PRO A 257 -15.92 -5.80 3.66
C PRO A 257 -14.58 -6.02 2.94
N GLY A 258 -14.12 -7.27 2.87
CA GLY A 258 -12.96 -7.67 2.06
C GLY A 258 -11.56 -7.37 2.62
N VAL A 259 -11.44 -6.84 3.84
CA VAL A 259 -10.14 -6.45 4.45
C VAL A 259 -9.59 -7.45 5.47
N ARG A 260 -10.33 -8.54 5.73
CA ARG A 260 -9.98 -9.57 6.72
C ARG A 260 -10.32 -10.96 6.19
N PHE A 261 -9.56 -11.94 6.66
CA PHE A 261 -9.89 -13.36 6.57
C PHE A 261 -10.22 -13.88 7.97
N GLY A 262 -11.51 -14.09 8.24
CA GLY A 262 -11.99 -14.40 9.59
C GLY A 262 -11.57 -13.30 10.59
N PRO A 263 -10.87 -13.64 11.70
CA PRO A 263 -10.37 -12.64 12.64
C PRO A 263 -9.11 -11.90 12.17
N TYR A 264 -8.46 -12.31 11.08
CA TYR A 264 -7.14 -11.79 10.72
C TYR A 264 -7.20 -10.66 9.68
N ARG A 265 -6.48 -9.56 9.92
CA ARG A 265 -6.23 -8.49 8.94
C ARG A 265 -5.24 -8.99 7.88
N THR A 266 -5.59 -8.91 6.61
CA THR A 266 -4.72 -9.42 5.54
C THR A 266 -3.67 -8.39 5.15
N VAL A 267 -2.40 -8.79 5.21
CA VAL A 267 -1.23 -7.98 4.86
C VAL A 267 -0.34 -8.72 3.88
N SER A 268 0.48 -8.01 3.10
CA SER A 268 1.46 -8.60 2.18
C SER A 268 2.75 -7.81 2.22
N PHE A 269 3.86 -8.49 1.95
CA PHE A 269 5.06 -7.82 1.48
C PHE A 269 4.92 -7.52 -0.02
N ASP A 270 5.33 -6.33 -0.46
CA ASP A 270 5.36 -5.94 -1.87
C ASP A 270 6.67 -5.19 -2.16
N GLY A 271 7.41 -5.71 -3.14
CA GLY A 271 8.78 -5.34 -3.46
C GLY A 271 8.93 -4.73 -4.85
N CYS A 272 9.76 -3.69 -4.95
CA CYS A 272 10.09 -3.07 -6.22
C CYS A 272 11.59 -2.75 -6.28
N SER A 273 12.34 -3.62 -6.93
CA SER A 273 13.78 -3.47 -7.22
C SER A 273 14.08 -2.59 -8.44
N SER A 274 13.05 -2.15 -9.19
CA SER A 274 13.21 -1.48 -10.49
C SER A 274 13.26 0.06 -10.44
N ILE A 275 13.25 0.67 -9.26
CA ILE A 275 13.17 2.14 -9.09
C ILE A 275 14.51 2.78 -9.47
N LYS A 276 14.57 3.33 -10.70
CA LYS A 276 15.75 4.04 -11.22
C LYS A 276 15.93 5.39 -10.52
N VAL A 277 17.14 5.69 -10.09
CA VAL A 277 17.53 7.00 -9.54
C VAL A 277 18.48 7.74 -10.50
N PRO A 278 18.60 9.08 -10.43
CA PRO A 278 19.50 9.85 -11.30
C PRO A 278 20.95 9.35 -11.23
N ASP A 279 21.59 9.27 -12.38
CA ASP A 279 23.00 8.89 -12.45
C ASP A 279 23.87 10.01 -11.85
N SER A 280 24.51 9.69 -10.74
CA SER A 280 25.45 10.57 -10.06
C SER A 280 26.41 9.72 -9.25
N GLU A 281 27.64 10.21 -9.09
CA GLU A 281 28.70 9.53 -8.32
C GLU A 281 28.21 9.12 -6.93
N ARG A 282 27.50 10.01 -6.21
CA ARG A 282 26.91 9.71 -4.90
C ARG A 282 25.94 8.53 -4.93
N ASN A 283 25.07 8.46 -5.95
CA ASN A 283 24.09 7.38 -6.07
C ASN A 283 24.79 6.06 -6.46
N ARG A 284 25.77 6.10 -7.37
CA ARG A 284 26.60 4.94 -7.73
C ARG A 284 27.41 4.40 -6.56
N GLY A 285 27.99 5.29 -5.75
CA GLY A 285 28.79 4.91 -4.57
C GLY A 285 27.98 4.20 -3.48
N TRP A 286 26.70 4.53 -3.33
CA TRP A 286 25.82 3.86 -2.35
C TRP A 286 25.09 2.62 -2.90
N LEU A 287 24.52 2.71 -4.10
CA LEU A 287 23.70 1.65 -4.69
C LEU A 287 24.50 0.60 -5.47
N GLY A 288 25.74 0.90 -5.85
CA GLY A 288 26.61 0.03 -6.64
C GLY A 288 26.51 0.24 -8.15
N ARG A 289 27.12 -0.68 -8.90
CA ARG A 289 27.13 -0.69 -10.38
C ARG A 289 25.90 -1.43 -10.92
N CYS A 290 25.34 -0.92 -12.00
CA CYS A 290 24.20 -1.53 -12.70
C CYS A 290 24.70 -2.71 -13.54
N PRO A 291 24.18 -3.95 -13.38
CA PRO A 291 24.74 -5.15 -14.02
C PRO A 291 24.79 -5.13 -15.56
N HIS A 292 23.97 -4.31 -16.21
CA HIS A 292 23.81 -4.29 -17.68
C HIS A 292 24.01 -2.89 -18.30
N GLY A 293 24.63 -1.96 -17.56
CA GLY A 293 24.67 -0.55 -17.91
C GLY A 293 23.32 0.17 -17.65
N GLY A 294 23.39 1.47 -17.35
CA GLY A 294 22.22 2.30 -17.08
C GLY A 294 22.23 3.01 -15.73
N TYR A 295 21.05 3.48 -15.31
CA TYR A 295 20.81 4.23 -14.08
C TYR A 295 20.89 3.33 -12.84
N PRO A 296 21.47 3.78 -11.72
CA PRO A 296 21.43 3.07 -10.45
C PRO A 296 19.99 2.81 -10.01
N GLN A 297 19.76 1.71 -9.30
CA GLN A 297 18.43 1.29 -8.84
C GLN A 297 18.41 1.22 -7.32
N VAL A 298 17.32 1.71 -6.74
CA VAL A 298 16.99 1.53 -5.33
C VAL A 298 15.89 0.49 -5.22
N GLU A 299 16.04 -0.44 -4.30
CA GLU A 299 14.99 -1.38 -3.92
C GLU A 299 14.09 -0.73 -2.88
N LEU A 300 12.78 -0.84 -3.09
CA LEU A 300 11.74 -0.55 -2.12
C LEU A 300 11.11 -1.87 -1.69
N MET A 301 11.01 -2.09 -0.39
CA MET A 301 10.15 -3.11 0.19
C MET A 301 9.10 -2.45 1.07
N THR A 302 7.84 -2.87 0.89
CA THR A 302 6.71 -2.39 1.69
C THR A 302 6.01 -3.53 2.40
N LEU A 303 5.46 -3.23 3.57
CA LEU A 303 4.39 -4.03 4.18
C LEU A 303 3.09 -3.27 3.92
N VAL A 304 2.13 -3.91 3.26
CA VAL A 304 0.85 -3.30 2.86
C VAL A 304 -0.33 -4.07 3.42
N GLU A 305 -1.39 -3.36 3.79
CA GLU A 305 -2.71 -3.94 4.02
C GLU A 305 -3.36 -4.27 2.67
N THR A 306 -3.67 -5.53 2.39
CA THR A 306 -4.07 -5.94 1.04
C THR A 306 -5.47 -5.46 0.64
N GLY A 307 -6.38 -5.28 1.62
CA GLY A 307 -7.75 -4.83 1.37
C GLY A 307 -7.85 -3.35 0.98
N THR A 308 -7.14 -2.46 1.69
CA THR A 308 -7.16 -1.00 1.45
C THR A 308 -6.01 -0.51 0.57
N ARG A 309 -4.96 -1.33 0.41
CA ARG A 309 -3.64 -0.95 -0.13
C ARG A 309 -2.91 0.11 0.71
N ALA A 310 -3.28 0.26 1.99
CA ALA A 310 -2.56 1.15 2.90
C ALA A 310 -1.15 0.62 3.18
N VAL A 311 -0.14 1.48 3.03
CA VAL A 311 1.24 1.15 3.40
C VAL A 311 1.39 1.23 4.91
N ILE A 312 1.74 0.09 5.53
CA ILE A 312 1.99 -0.03 6.97
C ILE A 312 3.44 0.39 7.29
N ALA A 313 4.39 -0.01 6.44
CA ALA A 313 5.79 0.31 6.58
C ALA A 313 6.54 0.21 5.26
N ALA A 314 7.69 0.88 5.14
CA ALA A 314 8.54 0.85 3.95
C ALA A 314 10.03 0.93 4.31
N VAL A 315 10.87 0.22 3.56
CA VAL A 315 12.34 0.29 3.63
C VAL A 315 12.91 0.46 2.24
N PHE A 316 13.98 1.24 2.12
CA PHE A 316 14.72 1.46 0.89
C PHE A 316 16.19 1.04 1.04
N GLY A 317 16.81 0.56 -0.04
CA GLY A 317 18.26 0.34 -0.07
C GLY A 317 18.81 -0.20 -1.40
N PRO A 318 20.08 -0.65 -1.44
CA PRO A 318 20.69 -1.27 -2.62
C PRO A 318 20.03 -2.61 -3.02
N THR A 319 19.84 -2.84 -4.31
CA THR A 319 19.20 -4.07 -4.85
C THR A 319 20.00 -5.36 -4.62
N ARG A 320 21.26 -5.25 -4.20
CA ARG A 320 22.11 -6.41 -3.84
C ARG A 320 21.76 -7.06 -2.49
N GLU A 321 20.87 -6.47 -1.68
CA GLU A 321 20.46 -7.05 -0.39
C GLU A 321 19.25 -7.99 -0.53
N GLY A 322 18.39 -7.76 -1.53
CA GLY A 322 17.30 -8.63 -1.92
C GLY A 322 16.03 -8.53 -1.05
N GLU A 323 14.89 -8.83 -1.68
CA GLU A 323 13.55 -8.55 -1.16
C GLU A 323 13.29 -9.20 0.20
N THR A 324 13.68 -10.46 0.38
CA THR A 324 13.54 -11.18 1.66
C THR A 324 14.32 -10.52 2.80
N SER A 325 15.48 -9.91 2.53
CA SER A 325 16.28 -9.20 3.54
C SER A 325 15.55 -7.94 4.02
N TYR A 326 14.99 -7.16 3.11
CA TYR A 326 14.21 -5.98 3.49
C TYR A 326 12.86 -6.33 4.13
N ALA A 327 12.19 -7.41 3.70
CA ALA A 327 10.97 -7.88 4.35
C ALA A 327 11.25 -8.33 5.78
N THR A 328 12.39 -9.00 6.03
CA THR A 328 12.84 -9.38 7.38
C THR A 328 12.94 -8.16 8.30
N ARG A 329 13.42 -7.02 7.79
CA ARG A 329 13.51 -5.76 8.55
C ARG A 329 12.14 -5.17 8.91
N LEU A 330 11.07 -5.58 8.24
CA LEU A 330 9.69 -5.12 8.48
C LEU A 330 8.85 -6.07 9.35
N LEU A 331 9.36 -7.25 9.72
CA LEU A 331 8.62 -8.24 10.53
C LEU A 331 8.13 -7.69 11.88
N HIS A 332 8.83 -6.71 12.46
CA HIS A 332 8.44 -6.06 13.71
C HIS A 332 7.14 -5.23 13.65
N HIS A 333 6.56 -5.05 12.45
CA HIS A 333 5.22 -4.47 12.27
C HIS A 333 4.09 -5.52 12.23
N LEU A 334 4.43 -6.81 12.18
CA LEU A 334 3.44 -7.89 12.22
C LEU A 334 2.90 -8.08 13.65
N SER A 335 1.67 -8.55 13.75
CA SER A 335 1.03 -8.90 15.03
C SER A 335 0.21 -10.18 14.90
N PRO A 336 -0.17 -10.84 16.01
CA PRO A 336 -1.03 -12.04 15.99
C PRO A 336 -2.41 -11.84 15.35
N GLU A 337 -2.86 -10.61 15.17
CA GLU A 337 -4.10 -10.27 14.47
C GLU A 337 -3.96 -10.21 12.94
N MET A 338 -2.75 -10.46 12.40
CA MET A 338 -2.47 -10.39 10.97
C MET A 338 -2.37 -11.76 10.32
N LEU A 339 -2.82 -11.85 9.07
CA LEU A 339 -2.53 -12.93 8.14
C LEU A 339 -1.63 -12.36 7.04
N VAL A 340 -0.37 -12.80 7.03
CA VAL A 340 0.60 -12.46 6.00
C VAL A 340 0.37 -13.33 4.79
N LEU A 341 0.10 -12.66 3.67
CA LEU A 341 0.03 -13.24 2.34
C LEU A 341 1.39 -13.03 1.65
N TRP A 342 1.93 -14.06 1.00
CA TRP A 342 3.12 -13.91 0.16
C TRP A 342 3.15 -14.85 -1.03
N ASP A 343 4.01 -14.54 -2.00
CA ASP A 343 4.28 -15.37 -3.16
C ASP A 343 5.51 -16.27 -2.97
N ARG A 344 5.86 -17.03 -4.01
CA ARG A 344 7.01 -17.95 -4.03
C ARG A 344 8.38 -17.26 -3.90
N GLY A 345 8.45 -15.94 -3.92
CA GLY A 345 9.66 -15.15 -3.65
C GLY A 345 10.17 -15.39 -2.24
N PHE A 346 9.27 -15.32 -1.26
CA PHE A 346 9.55 -15.37 0.19
C PHE A 346 9.74 -16.78 0.78
N ASP A 347 9.90 -17.77 -0.09
CA ASP A 347 9.96 -19.20 0.22
C ASP A 347 11.31 -19.66 0.85
N SER A 348 11.78 -19.00 1.91
CA SER A 348 12.96 -19.42 2.68
C SER A 348 12.59 -19.89 4.09
N ASN A 349 13.31 -20.88 4.63
CA ASN A 349 13.03 -21.42 5.97
C ASN A 349 13.18 -20.34 7.05
N ASP A 350 14.28 -19.59 7.00
CA ASP A 350 14.60 -18.58 7.99
C ASP A 350 13.55 -17.45 8.03
N PHE A 351 13.05 -17.04 6.86
CA PHE A 351 11.97 -16.05 6.76
C PHE A 351 10.63 -16.58 7.29
N LEU A 352 10.26 -17.83 6.97
CA LEU A 352 9.06 -18.47 7.52
C LEU A 352 9.15 -18.55 9.06
N THR A 353 10.29 -18.99 9.59
CA THR A 353 10.54 -19.07 11.04
C THR A 353 10.48 -17.70 11.70
N ALA A 354 11.11 -16.68 11.10
CA ALA A 354 11.09 -15.32 11.61
C ALA A 354 9.69 -14.67 11.56
N ALA A 355 8.92 -14.91 10.50
CA ALA A 355 7.54 -14.45 10.39
C ALA A 355 6.63 -15.15 11.42
N HIS A 356 6.73 -16.47 11.54
CA HIS A 356 5.98 -17.25 12.53
C HIS A 356 6.29 -16.82 13.98
N ALA A 357 7.55 -16.48 14.28
CA ALA A 357 7.96 -15.97 15.60
C ALA A 357 7.31 -14.64 16.01
N THR A 358 6.69 -13.90 15.08
CA THR A 358 5.88 -12.70 15.40
C THR A 358 4.48 -13.02 15.95
N GLY A 359 4.07 -14.30 15.86
CA GLY A 359 2.72 -14.76 16.18
C GLY A 359 1.68 -14.50 15.07
N ALA A 360 2.04 -13.76 14.02
CA ALA A 360 1.18 -13.57 12.85
C ALA A 360 0.93 -14.91 12.14
N GLN A 361 -0.27 -15.03 11.56
CA GLN A 361 -0.60 -16.15 10.69
C GLN A 361 0.04 -15.95 9.32
N VAL A 362 0.31 -17.05 8.62
CA VAL A 362 0.96 -17.05 7.31
C VAL A 362 0.16 -17.92 6.34
N LEU A 363 -0.06 -17.41 5.13
CA LEU A 363 -0.56 -18.17 3.98
C LEU A 363 0.23 -17.70 2.76
N GLY A 364 1.04 -18.57 2.14
CA GLY A 364 1.88 -18.11 1.04
C GLY A 364 2.44 -19.21 0.18
N ARG A 365 2.48 -18.95 -1.12
CA ARG A 365 2.84 -19.93 -2.15
C ARG A 365 4.26 -20.43 -1.95
N ILE A 366 4.45 -21.74 -1.88
CA ILE A 366 5.79 -22.34 -1.80
C ILE A 366 6.37 -22.67 -3.19
N ARG A 367 7.69 -22.83 -3.32
CA ARG A 367 8.30 -23.23 -4.61
C ARG A 367 8.08 -24.72 -4.84
N GLN A 368 7.63 -25.08 -6.05
CA GLN A 368 7.35 -26.46 -6.51
C GLN A 368 8.49 -27.47 -6.30
N ARG A 369 9.74 -27.01 -6.10
CA ARG A 369 10.91 -27.85 -5.80
C ARG A 369 11.00 -28.30 -4.34
N ARG A 370 10.20 -27.74 -3.43
CA ARG A 370 10.12 -28.21 -2.06
C ARG A 370 9.50 -29.60 -2.01
N ARG A 371 9.96 -30.39 -1.04
CA ARG A 371 9.44 -31.72 -0.70
C ARG A 371 9.24 -31.76 0.82
N PRO A 372 8.23 -31.04 1.34
CA PRO A 372 7.94 -31.03 2.77
C PRO A 372 7.37 -32.41 3.17
N PRO A 373 7.74 -32.98 4.33
CA PRO A 373 7.35 -34.35 4.69
C PRO A 373 5.85 -34.42 5.02
N VAL A 374 5.14 -35.42 4.48
CA VAL A 374 3.75 -35.67 4.87
C VAL A 374 3.74 -36.29 6.27
N LEU A 375 3.26 -35.55 7.28
CA LEU A 375 3.16 -36.04 8.66
C LEU A 375 1.78 -36.64 8.94
N GLN A 376 0.72 -35.99 8.44
CA GLN A 376 -0.66 -36.48 8.58
C GLN A 376 -1.55 -35.89 7.48
N THR A 377 -2.23 -36.74 6.72
CA THR A 377 -3.26 -36.33 5.75
C THR A 377 -4.57 -35.98 6.47
N LEU A 378 -5.27 -34.96 5.96
CA LEU A 378 -6.54 -34.46 6.48
C LEU A 378 -7.71 -34.80 5.53
N ALA A 379 -8.94 -34.70 6.04
CA ALA A 379 -10.14 -35.12 5.31
C ALA A 379 -10.49 -34.28 4.07
N ASP A 380 -9.86 -33.12 3.89
CA ASP A 380 -10.02 -32.23 2.73
C ASP A 380 -8.82 -32.29 1.76
N SER A 381 -8.12 -33.43 1.73
CA SER A 381 -6.96 -33.72 0.86
C SER A 381 -5.69 -32.88 1.14
N SER A 382 -5.74 -31.93 2.08
CA SER A 382 -4.54 -31.25 2.60
C SER A 382 -3.76 -32.12 3.58
N TYR A 383 -2.52 -31.73 3.93
CA TYR A 383 -1.73 -32.46 4.93
C TYR A 383 -0.96 -31.55 5.88
N LEU A 384 -0.73 -32.04 7.09
CA LEU A 384 0.20 -31.44 8.06
C LEU A 384 1.64 -31.81 7.71
N SER A 385 2.52 -30.83 7.88
CA SER A 385 3.94 -30.93 7.57
C SER A 385 4.79 -30.01 8.48
N VAL A 386 6.10 -29.99 8.24
CA VAL A 386 7.04 -29.09 8.92
C VAL A 386 8.01 -28.49 7.91
N ILE A 387 8.21 -27.17 7.97
CA ILE A 387 9.17 -26.44 7.14
C ILE A 387 10.05 -25.59 8.06
N GLY A 388 11.37 -25.83 8.06
CA GLY A 388 12.31 -25.06 8.89
C GLY A 388 12.06 -25.18 10.41
N GLY A 389 11.37 -26.23 10.85
CA GLY A 389 10.91 -26.40 12.24
C GLY A 389 9.53 -25.80 12.53
N VAL A 390 8.96 -25.00 11.61
CA VAL A 390 7.60 -24.46 11.74
C VAL A 390 6.57 -25.51 11.32
N PRO A 391 5.59 -25.87 12.17
CA PRO A 391 4.46 -26.70 11.77
C PRO A 391 3.60 -25.95 10.75
N VAL A 392 3.28 -26.61 9.63
CA VAL A 392 2.49 -26.02 8.54
C VAL A 392 1.41 -26.99 8.07
N ARG A 393 0.39 -26.44 7.41
CA ARG A 393 -0.57 -27.19 6.62
C ARG A 393 -0.31 -26.89 5.14
N ILE A 394 -0.06 -27.91 4.35
CA ILE A 394 0.14 -27.79 2.90
C ILE A 394 -1.19 -28.03 2.19
N ILE A 395 -1.54 -27.14 1.26
CA ILE A 395 -2.75 -27.20 0.44
C ILE A 395 -2.32 -27.26 -1.03
N GLU A 396 -2.53 -28.41 -1.65
CA GLU A 396 -2.31 -28.59 -3.08
C GLU A 396 -3.53 -28.08 -3.85
N ALA A 397 -3.34 -27.05 -4.69
CA ALA A 397 -4.42 -26.38 -5.41
C ALA A 397 -4.15 -26.32 -6.92
N GLN A 398 -5.19 -26.53 -7.71
CA GLN A 398 -5.15 -26.33 -9.15
C GLN A 398 -5.72 -24.94 -9.45
N VAL A 399 -4.87 -24.05 -9.93
CA VAL A 399 -5.28 -22.70 -10.31
C VAL A 399 -5.57 -22.70 -11.80
N SER A 400 -6.83 -22.51 -12.16
CA SER A 400 -7.29 -22.38 -13.53
C SER A 400 -7.58 -20.91 -13.84
N ILE A 401 -7.09 -20.44 -14.99
CA ILE A 401 -7.31 -19.08 -15.49
C ILE A 401 -8.09 -19.18 -16.79
N THR A 402 -9.36 -18.78 -16.76
CA THR A 402 -10.20 -18.69 -17.96
C THR A 402 -10.10 -17.28 -18.57
N CYS A 403 -9.60 -17.24 -19.80
CA CYS A 403 -9.47 -16.02 -20.60
C CYS A 403 -10.79 -15.60 -21.25
N THR A 404 -10.84 -14.38 -21.77
CA THR A 404 -12.02 -13.80 -22.45
C THR A 404 -12.48 -14.55 -23.69
N ASP A 405 -11.60 -15.34 -24.31
CA ASP A 405 -11.84 -16.17 -25.48
C ASP A 405 -12.30 -17.61 -25.13
N GLY A 406 -12.47 -17.92 -23.84
CA GLY A 406 -12.83 -19.26 -23.35
C GLY A 406 -11.64 -20.21 -23.21
N SER A 407 -10.42 -19.81 -23.61
CA SER A 407 -9.22 -20.61 -23.34
C SER A 407 -8.97 -20.69 -21.84
N THR A 408 -8.59 -21.87 -21.35
CA THR A 408 -8.30 -22.10 -19.93
C THR A 408 -6.85 -22.56 -19.79
N PHE A 409 -6.13 -21.92 -18.86
CA PHE A 409 -4.75 -22.23 -18.53
C PHE A 409 -4.67 -22.78 -17.12
N GLU A 410 -4.07 -23.95 -16.95
CA GLU A 410 -3.88 -24.57 -15.65
C GLU A 410 -2.44 -24.37 -15.16
N ALA A 411 -2.31 -23.96 -13.89
CA ALA A 411 -1.03 -23.76 -13.23
C ALA A 411 -1.02 -24.53 -11.89
N PRO A 412 -0.38 -25.72 -11.80
CA PRO A 412 -0.30 -26.47 -10.54
C PRO A 412 0.45 -25.65 -9.49
N THR A 413 -0.23 -25.40 -8.36
CA THR A 413 0.24 -24.46 -7.34
C THR A 413 0.08 -25.03 -5.94
N VAL A 414 1.19 -25.12 -5.20
CA VAL A 414 1.18 -25.54 -3.80
C VAL A 414 1.25 -24.31 -2.91
N TRP A 415 0.37 -24.27 -1.90
CA TRP A 415 0.25 -23.22 -0.88
C TRP A 415 0.57 -23.80 0.50
#